data_AF-A0A7V1MF12-F1
#
_entry.id   AF-A0A7V1MF12-F1
#
_cell.length_a   1.000
_cell.length_b   1.000
_cell.length_c   1.000
_cell.angle_alpha   90.00
_cell.angle_beta   90.00
_cell.angle_gamma   90.00
#
_symmetry.space_group_name_H-M   'P 1'
#
loop_
_entity.id
_entity.type
_entity.pdbx_description
1 polymer ?
#
loop_
_entity_poly.entity_id
_entity_poly.type
_entity_poly.pdbx_seq_one_letter_code
_entity_poly.pdbx_strand_id
1 'polypeptide(L)'
;MIISHPTLNGAWRPIAWPGRFCTGSMRSRAERLNAELRTISRVIIDPRFRGLGIASAMVRSYLREPITPCTEAIAVMGELCPFFERAGMKKIELPPPRRDQRLLEVMRDQGLTPMDLITSPGRSRAIDSSIRVWARGSASTRKLADGALPPLARMAGAALIAPPSVYAHTAG
;
A
#
# COMPACT_ATOMS: atom_id res chain seq x y z
N MET A 1 4.18 -3.83 18.91
CA MET A 1 3.38 -3.31 17.77
C MET A 1 3.23 -1.81 17.95
N ILE A 2 3.20 -1.04 16.86
CA ILE A 2 2.98 0.42 16.91
C ILE A 2 1.62 0.73 16.30
N ILE A 3 0.82 1.48 17.06
CA ILE A 3 -0.46 2.03 16.64
C ILE A 3 -0.30 3.54 16.50
N SER A 4 -0.80 4.11 15.40
CA SER A 4 -0.71 5.54 15.13
C SER A 4 -2.04 6.12 14.68
N HIS A 5 -2.12 7.45 14.68
CA HIS A 5 -3.17 8.15 13.96
C HIS A 5 -3.09 7.85 12.45
N PRO A 6 -4.25 7.78 11.77
CA PRO A 6 -4.29 7.57 10.33
C PRO A 6 -3.87 8.84 9.57
N THR A 7 -3.42 8.66 8.33
CA THR A 7 -3.31 9.79 7.39
C THR A 7 -4.70 10.35 7.08
N LEU A 8 -4.82 11.62 6.70
CA LEU A 8 -6.12 12.18 6.35
C LEU A 8 -6.74 11.52 5.10
N ASN A 9 -5.90 11.21 4.11
CA ASN A 9 -6.31 10.61 2.85
C ASN A 9 -5.96 9.11 2.84
N GLY A 10 -6.96 8.28 2.52
CA GLY A 10 -6.80 6.84 2.32
C GLY A 10 -7.82 6.36 1.29
N ALA A 11 -7.37 6.02 0.08
CA ALA A 11 -8.24 5.68 -1.05
C ALA A 11 -9.08 4.41 -0.83
N TRP A 12 -8.66 3.56 0.11
CA TRP A 12 -9.36 2.35 0.52
C TRP A 12 -10.53 2.60 1.48
N ARG A 13 -10.57 3.73 2.19
CA ARG A 13 -11.57 3.96 3.24
C ARG A 13 -13.01 4.01 2.73
N PRO A 14 -13.33 4.58 1.55
CA PRO A 14 -14.67 4.47 0.97
C PRO A 14 -15.10 3.03 0.65
N ILE A 15 -14.15 2.12 0.43
CA ILE A 15 -14.41 0.70 0.17
C ILE A 15 -14.55 -0.07 1.49
N ALA A 16 -13.65 0.20 2.44
CA ALA A 16 -13.63 -0.46 3.75
C ALA A 16 -14.80 -0.03 4.65
N TRP A 17 -15.15 1.26 4.62
CA TRP A 17 -16.21 1.87 5.44
C TRP A 17 -17.02 2.88 4.62
N PRO A 18 -17.89 2.40 3.71
CA PRO A 18 -18.70 3.27 2.84
C PRO A 18 -19.46 4.32 3.64
N GLY A 19 -19.37 5.58 3.20
CA GLY A 19 -20.06 6.72 3.83
C GLY A 19 -19.49 7.21 5.16
N ARG A 20 -18.63 6.44 5.84
CA ARG A 20 -18.17 6.75 7.20
C ARG A 20 -17.05 7.79 7.23
N PHE A 21 -16.02 7.62 6.40
CA PHE A 21 -14.83 8.48 6.41
C PHE A 21 -14.68 9.34 5.14
N CYS A 22 -15.70 9.40 4.29
CA CYS A 22 -15.64 10.12 3.01
C CYS A 22 -16.66 11.26 2.89
N THR A 23 -17.39 11.56 3.95
CA THR A 23 -18.45 12.57 3.97
C THR A 23 -18.08 13.76 4.86
N GLY A 24 -18.73 14.90 4.64
CA GLY A 24 -18.57 16.11 5.44
C GLY A 24 -17.38 17.00 5.05
N SER A 25 -17.16 18.04 5.85
CA SER A 25 -16.02 18.96 5.69
C SER A 25 -14.70 18.28 6.03
N MET A 26 -13.59 18.81 5.51
CA MET A 26 -12.23 18.31 5.81
C MET A 26 -11.96 18.21 7.32
N ARG A 27 -12.41 19.20 8.09
CA ARG A 27 -12.27 19.24 9.55
C ARG A 27 -13.08 18.12 10.22
N SER A 28 -14.37 18.01 9.89
CA SER A 28 -15.24 16.96 10.45
C SER A 28 -14.72 15.55 10.13
N ARG A 29 -14.15 15.36 8.93
CA ARG A 29 -13.52 14.10 8.52
C ARG A 29 -12.27 13.79 9.34
N ALA A 30 -11.42 14.79 9.60
CA ALA A 30 -10.23 14.62 10.41
C ALA A 30 -10.58 14.29 11.87
N GLU A 31 -11.55 15.00 12.44
CA GLU A 31 -12.06 14.75 13.80
C GLU A 31 -12.61 13.32 13.91
N ARG A 32 -13.42 12.89 12.94
CA ARG A 32 -13.95 11.51 12.89
C ARG A 32 -12.85 10.46 12.77
N LEU A 33 -11.86 10.66 11.89
CA LEU A 33 -10.72 9.75 11.75
C LEU A 33 -9.93 9.64 13.06
N ASN A 34 -9.72 10.76 13.75
CA ASN A 34 -9.01 10.78 15.03
C ASN A 34 -9.77 10.08 16.15
N ALA A 35 -11.10 10.14 16.15
CA ALA A 35 -11.94 9.49 17.15
C ALA A 35 -12.16 8.00 16.87
N GLU A 36 -12.31 7.61 15.60
CA GLU A 36 -12.86 6.29 15.25
C GLU A 36 -11.88 5.35 14.57
N LEU A 37 -10.71 5.82 14.10
CA LEU A 37 -9.77 5.02 13.33
C LEU A 37 -8.34 5.06 13.88
N ARG A 38 -7.70 3.89 13.92
CA ARG A 38 -6.28 3.74 14.20
C ARG A 38 -5.60 2.88 13.13
N THR A 39 -4.32 3.17 12.91
CA THR A 39 -3.50 2.45 11.95
C THR A 39 -2.46 1.60 12.67
N ILE A 40 -2.41 0.30 12.36
CA ILE A 40 -1.26 -0.53 12.72
C ILE A 40 -0.12 -0.14 11.77
N SER A 41 0.80 0.69 12.27
CA SER A 41 1.90 1.22 11.45
C SER A 41 3.11 0.30 11.43
N ARG A 42 3.34 -0.49 12.50
CA ARG A 42 4.43 -1.48 12.55
C ARG A 42 4.09 -2.71 13.39
N VAL A 43 4.40 -3.88 12.85
CA VAL A 43 4.46 -5.15 13.56
C VAL A 43 5.91 -5.64 13.50
N ILE A 44 6.57 -5.68 14.65
CA ILE A 44 8.00 -5.99 14.75
C ILE A 44 8.12 -7.27 15.56
N ILE A 45 8.77 -8.28 14.98
CA ILE A 45 9.07 -9.57 15.61
C ILE A 45 10.57 -9.81 15.44
N ASP A 46 11.24 -10.16 16.55
CA ASP A 46 12.64 -10.57 16.52
C ASP A 46 12.83 -11.74 15.53
N PRO A 47 13.88 -11.73 14.69
CA PRO A 47 14.13 -12.81 13.72
C PRO A 47 14.08 -14.21 14.32
N ARG A 48 14.53 -14.40 15.57
CA ARG A 48 14.55 -15.68 16.28
C ARG A 48 13.16 -16.26 16.52
N PHE A 49 12.11 -15.44 16.47
CA PHE A 49 10.72 -15.83 16.72
C PHE A 49 9.84 -15.74 15.47
N ARG A 50 10.44 -15.55 14.28
CA ARG A 50 9.69 -15.61 13.01
C ARG A 50 9.20 -17.04 12.75
N GLY A 51 8.10 -17.16 12.00
CA GLY A 51 7.49 -18.47 11.70
C GLY A 51 6.58 -19.03 12.80
N LEU A 52 6.66 -18.53 14.03
CA LEU A 52 5.87 -19.04 15.17
C LEU A 52 4.43 -18.45 15.28
N GLY A 53 3.98 -17.67 14.29
CA GLY A 53 2.64 -17.08 14.30
C GLY A 53 2.44 -15.90 15.28
N ILE A 54 3.48 -15.46 15.99
CA ILE A 54 3.38 -14.39 17.00
C ILE A 54 2.80 -13.09 16.43
N ALA A 55 3.17 -12.71 15.21
CA ALA A 55 2.61 -11.52 14.56
C ALA A 55 1.07 -11.58 14.45
N SER A 56 0.53 -12.72 14.02
CA SER A 56 -0.92 -12.92 13.92
C SER A 56 -1.58 -12.95 15.29
N ALA A 57 -0.95 -13.59 16.28
CA ALA A 57 -1.47 -13.63 17.64
C ALA A 57 -1.54 -12.22 18.26
N MET A 58 -0.49 -11.42 18.10
CA MET A 58 -0.44 -10.05 18.61
C MET A 58 -1.50 -9.15 17.96
N VAL A 59 -1.64 -9.21 16.63
CA VAL A 59 -2.69 -8.45 15.93
C VAL A 59 -4.08 -8.92 16.37
N ARG A 60 -4.33 -10.23 16.39
CA ARG A 60 -5.64 -10.78 16.80
C ARG A 60 -6.01 -10.35 18.22
N SER A 61 -5.05 -10.34 19.14
CA SER A 61 -5.27 -9.87 20.51
C SER A 61 -5.69 -8.40 20.54
N TYR A 62 -5.02 -7.54 19.75
CA TYR A 62 -5.41 -6.14 19.65
C TYR A 62 -6.79 -5.94 19.02
N LEU A 63 -7.14 -6.73 18.00
CA LEU A 63 -8.46 -6.61 17.35
C LEU A 63 -9.63 -7.04 18.25
N ARG A 64 -9.38 -7.81 19.32
CA ARG A 64 -10.42 -8.15 20.31
C ARG A 64 -10.83 -6.94 21.16
N GLU A 65 -9.88 -6.07 21.48
CA GLU A 65 -10.07 -4.87 22.31
C GLU A 65 -9.30 -3.68 21.70
N PRO A 66 -9.74 -3.16 20.54
CA PRO A 66 -9.01 -2.12 19.83
C PRO A 66 -9.24 -0.75 20.48
N ILE A 67 -8.24 0.13 20.34
CA ILE A 67 -8.31 1.52 20.85
C ILE A 67 -9.47 2.31 20.21
N THR A 68 -9.82 1.98 18.98
CA THR A 68 -10.93 2.61 18.25
C THR A 68 -11.75 1.55 17.51
N PRO A 69 -13.04 1.84 17.20
CA PRO A 69 -13.91 0.87 16.53
C PRO A 69 -13.38 0.39 15.17
N CYS A 70 -12.64 1.23 14.45
CA CYS A 70 -12.05 0.88 13.17
C CYS A 70 -10.53 0.77 13.29
N THR A 71 -9.94 -0.23 12.64
CA THR A 71 -8.49 -0.42 12.52
C THR A 71 -8.11 -0.63 11.06
N GLU A 72 -7.06 0.06 10.58
CA GLU A 72 -6.45 -0.18 9.27
C GLU A 72 -4.97 -0.58 9.37
N ALA A 73 -4.47 -1.24 8.34
CA ALA A 73 -3.03 -1.50 8.16
C ALA A 73 -2.66 -1.43 6.68
N ILE A 74 -1.44 -1.00 6.37
CA ILE A 74 -0.88 -0.99 5.01
C ILE A 74 0.38 -1.86 5.03
N ALA A 75 0.46 -2.86 4.15
CA ALA A 75 1.60 -3.77 4.09
C ALA A 75 2.13 -3.90 2.67
N VAL A 76 3.45 -3.76 2.50
CA VAL A 76 4.12 -3.95 1.19
C VAL A 76 4.22 -5.44 0.81
N MET A 77 4.22 -6.35 1.79
CA MET A 77 4.37 -7.79 1.58
C MET A 77 3.10 -8.57 1.93
N GLY A 78 1.92 -7.96 1.74
CA GLY A 78 0.65 -8.58 2.12
C GLY A 78 0.42 -9.96 1.49
N GLU A 79 0.83 -10.12 0.24
CA GLU A 79 0.68 -11.38 -0.52
C GLU A 79 1.61 -12.49 -0.03
N LEU A 80 2.81 -12.14 0.42
CA LEU A 80 3.80 -13.12 0.91
C LEU A 80 3.57 -13.48 2.38
N CYS A 81 3.06 -12.53 3.16
CA CYS A 81 2.86 -12.66 4.60
C CYS A 81 1.42 -12.26 4.99
N PRO A 82 0.42 -13.14 4.79
CA PRO A 82 -1.00 -12.83 5.02
C PRO A 82 -1.38 -12.85 6.53
N PHE A 83 -0.51 -12.31 7.39
CA PHE A 83 -0.68 -12.42 8.84
C PHE A 83 -1.80 -11.52 9.37
N PHE A 84 -2.11 -10.42 8.68
CA PHE A 84 -3.26 -9.56 8.98
C PHE A 84 -4.59 -10.26 8.69
N GLU A 85 -4.71 -10.95 7.55
CA GLU A 85 -5.87 -11.79 7.23
C GLU A 85 -6.04 -12.92 8.23
N ARG A 86 -4.94 -13.65 8.52
CA ARG A 86 -4.94 -14.68 9.56
C ARG A 86 -5.38 -14.13 10.92
N ALA A 87 -5.07 -12.88 11.24
CA ALA A 87 -5.47 -12.21 12.48
C ALA A 87 -6.95 -11.77 12.50
N GLY A 88 -7.66 -11.79 11.37
CA GLY A 88 -9.07 -11.42 11.25
C GLY A 88 -9.32 -10.06 10.60
N MET A 89 -8.32 -9.47 9.93
CA MET A 89 -8.54 -8.29 9.09
C MET A 89 -8.99 -8.69 7.69
N LYS A 90 -9.79 -7.84 7.05
CA LYS A 90 -10.20 -7.99 5.65
C LYS A 90 -9.20 -7.28 4.74
N LYS A 91 -8.64 -7.99 3.75
CA LYS A 91 -7.88 -7.36 2.67
C LYS A 91 -8.82 -6.50 1.81
N ILE A 92 -8.42 -5.26 1.53
CA ILE A 92 -9.14 -4.33 0.67
C ILE A 92 -8.49 -4.34 -0.70
N GLU A 93 -9.24 -4.80 -1.70
CA GLU A 93 -8.82 -4.78 -3.09
C GLU A 93 -8.91 -3.34 -3.63
N LEU A 94 -7.77 -2.83 -4.11
CA LEU A 94 -7.65 -1.51 -4.70
C LEU A 94 -7.27 -1.65 -6.16
N PRO A 95 -7.90 -0.88 -7.08
CA PRO A 95 -7.39 -0.79 -8.43
C PRO A 95 -5.99 -0.16 -8.38
N PRO A 96 -5.05 -0.61 -9.25
CA PRO A 96 -3.74 0.00 -9.35
C PRO A 96 -3.85 1.51 -9.62
N PRO A 97 -2.95 2.35 -9.09
CA PRO A 97 -2.88 3.76 -9.43
C PRO A 97 -2.82 3.98 -10.95
N ARG A 98 -3.44 5.05 -11.46
CA ARG A 98 -3.46 5.36 -12.91
C ARG A 98 -2.08 5.36 -13.57
N ARG A 99 -1.05 5.83 -12.86
CA ARG A 99 0.33 5.82 -13.37
C ARG A 99 0.84 4.39 -13.58
N ASP A 100 0.48 3.47 -12.68
CA ASP A 100 0.89 2.07 -12.70
C ASP A 100 0.14 1.36 -13.84
N GLN A 101 -1.17 1.60 -13.97
CA GLN A 101 -1.99 1.11 -15.10
C GLN A 101 -1.40 1.52 -16.45
N ARG A 102 -1.10 2.81 -16.63
CA ARG A 102 -0.52 3.34 -17.87
C ARG A 102 0.83 2.72 -18.20
N LEU A 103 1.70 2.53 -17.19
CA LEU A 103 2.99 1.90 -17.42
C LEU A 103 2.82 0.43 -17.82
N LEU A 104 1.94 -0.31 -17.13
CA LEU A 104 1.61 -1.70 -17.45
C LEU A 104 1.04 -1.86 -18.86
N GLU A 105 0.23 -0.92 -19.34
CA GLU A 105 -0.29 -0.91 -20.72
C GLU A 105 0.85 -0.80 -21.74
N VAL A 106 1.73 0.20 -21.60
CA VAL A 106 2.87 0.37 -22.52
C VAL A 106 3.82 -0.83 -22.49
N MET A 107 3.99 -1.46 -21.32
CA MET A 107 4.80 -2.67 -21.19
C MET A 107 4.16 -3.87 -21.90
N ARG A 108 2.84 -4.04 -21.76
CA ARG A 108 2.08 -5.11 -22.41
C ARG A 108 2.19 -5.01 -23.94
N ASP A 109 2.10 -3.81 -24.49
CA ASP A 109 2.24 -3.55 -25.93
C ASP A 109 3.64 -3.93 -26.47
N GLN A 110 4.64 -4.02 -25.59
CA GLN A 110 6.01 -4.43 -25.94
C GLN A 110 6.35 -5.85 -25.49
N GLY A 111 5.38 -6.62 -24.98
CA GLY A 111 5.61 -7.97 -24.47
C GLY A 111 6.52 -8.01 -23.23
N LEU A 112 6.57 -6.93 -22.44
CA LEU A 112 7.41 -6.81 -21.25
C LEU A 112 6.63 -7.07 -19.96
N THR A 113 7.34 -7.58 -18.96
CA THR A 113 6.85 -7.78 -17.59
C THR A 113 7.52 -6.81 -16.62
N PRO A 114 6.93 -6.53 -15.44
CA PRO A 114 7.57 -5.73 -14.39
C PRO A 114 9.00 -6.15 -14.03
N MET A 115 9.31 -7.45 -14.12
CA MET A 115 10.64 -7.98 -13.86
C MET A 115 11.70 -7.46 -14.86
N ASP A 116 11.31 -7.22 -16.11
CA ASP A 116 12.21 -6.71 -17.14
C ASP A 116 12.77 -5.32 -16.80
N LEU A 117 12.03 -4.52 -16.05
CA LEU A 117 12.49 -3.19 -15.61
C LEU A 117 13.60 -3.28 -14.55
N ILE A 118 13.69 -4.41 -13.84
CA ILE A 118 14.71 -4.63 -12.81
C ILE A 118 15.99 -5.16 -13.45
N THR A 119 15.86 -6.14 -14.35
CA THR A 119 16.99 -6.90 -14.90
C THR A 119 17.63 -6.24 -16.13
N SER A 120 16.88 -5.45 -16.90
CA SER A 120 17.38 -4.85 -18.15
C SER A 120 16.73 -3.49 -18.43
N PRO A 121 17.10 -2.43 -17.69
CA PRO A 121 16.57 -1.09 -17.91
C PRO A 121 17.06 -0.49 -19.24
N GLY A 122 16.24 0.32 -19.91
CA GLY A 122 16.62 1.02 -21.15
C GLY A 122 16.38 0.22 -22.44
N ARG A 123 15.27 -0.51 -22.52
CA ARG A 123 14.95 -1.37 -23.68
C ARG A 123 14.44 -0.59 -24.90
N SER A 124 13.63 0.44 -24.69
CA SER A 124 13.03 1.21 -25.78
C SER A 124 12.71 2.64 -25.35
N ARG A 125 12.81 3.59 -26.30
CA ARG A 125 12.49 5.00 -26.04
C ARG A 125 11.06 5.20 -25.50
N ALA A 126 10.12 4.36 -25.93
CA ALA A 126 8.74 4.40 -25.47
C ALA A 126 8.61 3.96 -23.99
N ILE A 127 9.30 2.90 -23.57
CA ILE A 127 9.33 2.45 -22.17
C ILE A 127 10.03 3.49 -21.30
N ASP A 128 11.18 3.99 -21.75
CA ASP A 128 11.97 4.97 -21.00
C ASP A 128 11.18 6.25 -20.74
N SER A 129 10.46 6.73 -21.76
CA SER A 129 9.53 7.86 -21.63
C SER A 129 8.40 7.56 -20.65
N SER A 130 7.78 6.38 -20.75
CA SER A 130 6.69 5.96 -19.86
C SER A 130 7.14 5.85 -18.39
N ILE A 131 8.34 5.35 -18.12
CA ILE A 131 8.94 5.31 -16.78
C ILE A 131 9.11 6.73 -16.21
N ARG A 132 9.53 7.71 -17.03
CA ARG A 132 9.64 9.10 -16.58
C ARG A 132 8.28 9.73 -16.30
N VAL A 133 7.27 9.46 -17.14
CA VAL A 133 5.88 9.88 -16.90
C VAL A 133 5.37 9.27 -15.59
N TRP A 134 5.61 7.98 -15.38
CA TRP A 134 5.29 7.27 -14.14
C TRP A 134 5.95 7.92 -12.92
N ALA A 135 7.23 8.27 -13.03
CA ALA A 135 7.99 8.92 -11.97
C ALA A 135 7.43 10.31 -11.62
N ARG A 136 7.01 11.11 -12.60
CA ARG A 136 6.38 12.43 -12.36
C ARG A 136 5.01 12.31 -11.68
N GLY A 137 4.34 11.18 -11.83
CA GLY A 137 3.02 10.88 -11.28
C GLY A 137 2.94 10.74 -9.75
N SER A 138 4.06 10.73 -9.02
CA SER A 138 4.08 10.73 -7.55
C SER A 138 5.10 11.70 -6.99
N ALA A 139 4.76 12.35 -5.88
CA ALA A 139 5.69 13.22 -5.15
C ALA A 139 6.98 12.50 -4.71
N SER A 140 6.88 11.20 -4.36
CA SER A 140 8.04 10.41 -3.90
C SER A 140 9.06 10.11 -5.00
N THR A 141 8.65 10.14 -6.28
CA THR A 141 9.49 9.80 -7.43
C THR A 141 9.76 10.99 -8.34
N ARG A 142 9.00 12.08 -8.24
CA ARG A 142 9.04 13.23 -9.15
C ARG A 142 10.41 13.87 -9.25
N LYS A 143 11.10 14.06 -8.11
CA LYS A 143 12.43 14.69 -8.08
C LYS A 143 13.51 13.88 -8.82
N LEU A 144 13.28 12.58 -8.99
CA LEU A 144 14.20 11.67 -9.67
C LEU A 144 13.87 11.52 -11.15
N ALA A 145 12.75 12.07 -11.63
CA ALA A 145 12.20 11.76 -12.95
C ALA A 145 13.10 12.13 -14.13
N ASP A 146 13.98 13.12 -13.95
CA ASP A 146 14.95 13.57 -14.95
C ASP A 146 16.34 12.94 -14.75
N GLY A 147 16.51 12.11 -13.72
CA GLY A 147 17.76 11.42 -13.41
C GLY A 147 18.04 10.21 -14.30
N ALA A 148 19.02 9.42 -13.86
CA ALA A 148 19.41 8.16 -14.52
C ALA A 148 18.22 7.18 -14.57
N LEU A 149 18.06 6.50 -15.70
CA LEU A 149 16.95 5.59 -15.93
C LEU A 149 17.01 4.30 -15.08
N PRO A 150 18.16 3.63 -14.87
CA PRO A 150 18.18 2.34 -14.16
C PRO A 150 17.58 2.37 -12.74
N PRO A 151 17.87 3.38 -11.89
CA PRO A 151 17.19 3.52 -10.60
C PRO A 151 15.67 3.70 -10.73
N LEU A 152 15.21 4.53 -11.67
CA LEU A 152 13.78 4.75 -11.91
C LEU A 152 13.07 3.48 -12.36
N ALA A 153 13.69 2.74 -13.28
CA ALA A 153 13.17 1.48 -13.79
C ALA A 153 13.03 0.44 -12.66
N ARG A 154 14.05 0.31 -11.79
CA ARG A 154 13.96 -0.56 -10.60
C ARG A 154 12.86 -0.15 -9.63
N MET A 155 12.70 1.16 -9.39
CA MET A 155 11.62 1.66 -8.53
C MET A 155 10.24 1.37 -9.11
N ALA A 156 10.07 1.55 -10.43
CA ALA A 156 8.84 1.24 -11.13
C ALA A 156 8.55 -0.26 -11.10
N GLY A 157 9.54 -1.09 -11.46
CA GLY A 157 9.43 -2.56 -11.41
C GLY A 157 9.03 -3.05 -10.02
N ALA A 158 9.71 -2.61 -8.97
CA ALA A 158 9.39 -2.98 -7.60
C ALA A 158 7.95 -2.59 -7.19
N ALA A 159 7.50 -1.39 -7.56
CA ALA A 159 6.15 -0.93 -7.26
C ALA A 159 5.06 -1.76 -7.98
N LEU A 160 5.34 -2.22 -9.19
CA LEU A 160 4.42 -3.04 -9.99
C LEU A 160 4.41 -4.52 -9.56
N ILE A 161 5.52 -5.05 -9.05
CA ILE A 161 5.64 -6.45 -8.59
C ILE A 161 4.98 -6.64 -7.23
N ALA A 162 5.18 -5.70 -6.31
CA ALA A 162 4.72 -5.81 -4.94
C ALA A 162 3.87 -4.58 -4.56
N PRO A 163 2.64 -4.47 -5.10
CA PRO A 163 1.76 -3.38 -4.73
C PRO A 163 1.41 -3.46 -3.23
N PRO A 164 1.31 -2.32 -2.54
CA PRO A 164 0.92 -2.32 -1.13
C PRO A 164 -0.50 -2.88 -0.99
N SER A 165 -0.66 -3.86 -0.12
CA SER A 165 -1.95 -4.38 0.33
C SER A 165 -2.47 -3.55 1.49
N VAL A 166 -3.79 -3.35 1.54
CA VAL A 166 -4.46 -2.65 2.63
C VAL A 166 -5.39 -3.61 3.35
N TYR A 167 -5.47 -3.47 4.67
CA TYR A 167 -6.31 -4.28 5.53
C TYR A 167 -7.19 -3.40 6.40
N ALA A 168 -8.41 -3.83 6.65
CA ALA A 168 -9.37 -3.14 7.51
C ALA A 168 -10.06 -4.12 8.47
N HIS A 169 -10.42 -3.63 9.65
CA HIS A 169 -11.21 -4.34 10.64
C HIS A 169 -12.15 -3.37 11.35
N THR A 170 -13.36 -3.82 11.66
CA THR A 170 -14.34 -3.11 12.48
C THR A 170 -14.68 -4.00 13.66
N ALA A 171 -14.55 -3.48 14.89
CA ALA A 171 -14.99 -4.18 16.08
C ALA A 171 -16.51 -4.42 16.01
N GLY A 172 -16.93 -5.64 16.35
CA GLY A 172 -18.33 -6.03 16.45
C GLY A 172 -18.96 -5.61 17.77
#